data_AF-A0A935EZ53-F1
#
_entry.id   AF-A0A935EZ53-F1
#
_cell.length_a   1.000
_cell.length_b   1.000
_cell.length_c   1.000
_cell.angle_alpha   90.00
_cell.angle_beta   90.00
_cell.angle_gamma   90.00
#
_symmetry.space_group_name_H-M   'P 1'
#
loop_
_entity.id
_entity.type
_entity.pdbx_description
1 polymer ?
#
loop_
_entity_poly.entity_id
_entity_poly.type
_entity_poly.pdbx_seq_one_letter_code
_entity_poly.pdbx_strand_id
1 'polypeptide(L)'
;MTAWIDYADSTSNLSASQAGEKLVLPYVQVVNARGEWETVIPQMGFPAGLPKTMTVDLTGKFLCNDHRIRIVTGMRIYWDQILVDTFSEGAPIKVTTLDPVSANLHWRGFPREYSPDGRMPLIYDYRIIEPAAPWKAHQGSYTRFGDVRELLLATDDMYVITRNGDEMQVDFNARRLPVLPQDGSGPILSSPMVSARTWISIPQDPKQSANSLSTE
;
A
#
# COMPACT_ATOMS: atom_id res chain seq x y z
N MET A 1 -7.92 -3.83 -8.74
CA MET A 1 -9.05 -3.50 -7.85
C MET A 1 -8.59 -2.52 -6.79
N THR A 2 -9.35 -1.45 -6.58
CA THR A 2 -9.07 -0.35 -5.64
C THR A 2 -9.99 -0.49 -4.44
N ALA A 3 -9.40 -0.52 -3.25
CA ALA A 3 -10.11 -0.73 -2.01
C ALA A 3 -9.30 -0.27 -0.80
N TRP A 4 -9.96 -0.21 0.36
CA TRP A 4 -9.32 0.00 1.65
C TRP A 4 -9.92 -0.95 2.69
N ILE A 5 -9.20 -1.13 3.80
CA ILE A 5 -9.61 -2.01 4.89
C ILE A 5 -9.75 -1.22 6.19
N ASP A 6 -10.86 -1.47 6.88
CA ASP A 6 -11.10 -1.03 8.25
C ASP A 6 -10.64 -2.16 9.19
N TYR A 7 -9.42 -2.04 9.73
CA TYR A 7 -8.86 -3.08 10.59
C TYR A 7 -9.64 -3.19 11.89
N ALA A 8 -9.91 -4.43 12.30
CA ALA A 8 -10.40 -4.70 13.65
C ALA A 8 -9.33 -4.31 14.67
N ASP A 9 -9.74 -3.57 15.71
CA ASP A 9 -8.86 -3.24 16.82
C ASP A 9 -8.52 -4.47 17.68
N SER A 10 -7.52 -4.33 18.55
CA SER A 10 -7.06 -5.41 19.42
C SER A 10 -8.15 -5.96 20.32
N THR A 11 -9.08 -5.11 20.77
CA THR A 11 -10.19 -5.50 21.64
C THR A 11 -11.18 -6.39 20.89
N SER A 12 -11.56 -6.00 19.67
CA SER A 12 -12.47 -6.73 18.79
C SER A 12 -11.89 -8.08 18.40
N ASN A 13 -10.59 -8.14 18.09
CA ASN A 13 -9.90 -9.40 17.79
C ASN A 13 -9.87 -10.33 19.01
N LEU A 14 -9.62 -9.80 20.21
CA LEU A 14 -9.63 -10.58 21.45
C LEU A 14 -11.04 -11.15 21.73
N SER A 15 -12.07 -10.32 21.62
CA SER A 15 -13.46 -10.76 21.81
C SER A 15 -13.88 -11.83 20.81
N ALA A 16 -13.54 -11.67 19.52
CA ALA A 16 -13.80 -12.67 18.50
C ALA A 16 -13.10 -14.01 18.82
N SER A 17 -11.83 -13.96 19.23
CA SER A 17 -11.09 -15.15 19.64
C SER A 17 -11.73 -15.86 20.84
N GLN A 18 -12.22 -15.11 21.83
CA GLN A 18 -12.91 -15.68 23.00
C GLN A 18 -14.26 -16.30 22.64
N ALA A 19 -14.94 -15.77 21.63
CA ALA A 19 -16.18 -16.33 21.08
C ALA A 19 -15.95 -17.54 20.16
N GLY A 20 -14.69 -17.89 19.86
CA GLY A 20 -14.36 -18.96 18.90
C GLY A 20 -14.56 -18.57 17.43
N GLU A 21 -14.81 -17.28 17.17
CA GLU A 21 -14.94 -16.73 15.82
C GLU A 21 -13.58 -16.66 15.14
N LYS A 22 -13.57 -16.93 13.83
CA LYS A 22 -12.35 -16.92 13.02
C LYS A 22 -12.43 -15.86 11.95
N LEU A 23 -11.34 -15.12 11.80
CA LEU A 23 -11.19 -14.18 10.71
C LEU A 23 -11.13 -14.95 9.38
N VAL A 24 -12.08 -14.66 8.49
CA VAL A 24 -12.10 -15.22 7.13
C VAL A 24 -11.42 -14.24 6.19
N LEU A 25 -10.20 -14.55 5.79
CA LEU A 25 -9.48 -13.78 4.77
C LEU A 25 -10.19 -13.88 3.42
N PRO A 26 -10.05 -12.87 2.54
CA PRO A 26 -10.63 -12.92 1.22
C PRO A 26 -10.16 -14.13 0.40
N TYR A 27 -11.13 -14.84 -0.17
CA TYR A 27 -10.90 -15.92 -1.13
C TYR A 27 -11.85 -15.77 -2.32
N VAL A 28 -11.50 -16.40 -3.45
CA VAL A 28 -12.25 -16.31 -4.71
C VAL A 28 -12.87 -17.65 -5.05
N GLN A 29 -14.16 -17.60 -5.39
CA GLN A 29 -14.90 -18.70 -5.98
C GLN A 29 -15.37 -18.35 -7.39
N VAL A 30 -15.49 -19.39 -8.23
CA VAL A 30 -16.13 -19.33 -9.55
C VAL A 30 -17.20 -20.42 -9.65
N VAL A 31 -18.01 -20.35 -10.70
CA VAL A 31 -19.03 -21.36 -10.96
C VAL A 31 -18.42 -22.55 -11.72
N ASN A 32 -18.71 -23.78 -11.29
CA ASN A 32 -18.28 -24.99 -11.98
C ASN A 32 -19.31 -25.45 -13.03
N ALA A 33 -19.01 -26.52 -13.77
CA ALA A 33 -19.90 -27.06 -14.81
C ALA A 33 -21.27 -27.56 -14.30
N ARG A 34 -21.43 -27.77 -12.97
CA ARG A 34 -22.69 -28.16 -12.33
C ARG A 34 -23.49 -26.95 -11.83
N GLY A 35 -22.96 -25.73 -11.96
CA GLY A 35 -23.58 -24.51 -11.44
C GLY A 35 -23.28 -24.23 -9.97
N GLU A 36 -22.34 -24.96 -9.36
CA GLU A 36 -21.96 -24.82 -7.95
C GLU A 36 -20.75 -23.88 -7.80
N TRP A 37 -20.63 -23.23 -6.65
CA TRP A 37 -19.50 -22.36 -6.34
C TRP A 37 -18.30 -23.18 -5.85
N GLU A 38 -17.16 -23.01 -6.51
CA GLU A 38 -15.93 -23.72 -6.20
C GLU A 38 -14.79 -22.72 -5.94
N THR A 39 -14.04 -22.93 -4.85
CA THR A 39 -12.92 -22.06 -4.48
C THR A 39 -11.72 -22.32 -5.37
N VAL A 40 -11.29 -21.30 -6.11
CA VAL A 40 -10.15 -21.37 -7.05
C VAL A 40 -8.93 -20.57 -6.59
N ILE A 41 -9.12 -19.63 -5.66
CA ILE A 41 -8.06 -18.89 -4.98
C ILE A 41 -8.38 -18.90 -3.48
N PRO A 42 -7.71 -19.73 -2.67
CA PRO A 42 -8.01 -19.87 -1.23
C PRO A 42 -7.59 -18.64 -0.40
N GLN A 43 -6.69 -17.81 -0.92
CA GLN A 43 -6.27 -16.55 -0.30
C GLN A 43 -5.87 -15.56 -1.39
N MET A 44 -6.67 -14.52 -1.61
CA MET A 44 -6.42 -13.52 -2.68
C MET A 44 -5.62 -12.30 -2.21
N GLY A 45 -5.34 -12.20 -0.91
CA GLY A 45 -4.81 -10.97 -0.29
C GLY A 45 -5.89 -9.90 -0.08
N PHE A 46 -5.48 -8.72 0.37
CA PHE A 46 -6.35 -7.57 0.62
C PHE A 46 -5.53 -6.27 0.62
N PRO A 47 -6.14 -5.09 0.35
CA PRO A 47 -5.43 -3.81 0.43
C PRO A 47 -4.94 -3.54 1.86
N ALA A 48 -3.73 -2.98 1.99
CA ALA A 48 -3.17 -2.63 3.29
C ALA A 48 -3.56 -1.19 3.70
N GLY A 49 -4.43 -1.05 4.71
CA GLY A 49 -4.82 0.24 5.29
C GLY A 49 -5.63 1.13 4.33
N LEU A 50 -5.09 2.31 4.03
CA LEU A 50 -5.68 3.32 3.14
C LEU A 50 -5.90 2.82 1.71
N PRO A 51 -6.70 3.54 0.89
CA PRO A 51 -7.00 3.12 -0.49
C PRO A 51 -5.76 2.74 -1.29
N LYS A 52 -5.72 1.48 -1.74
CA LYS A 52 -4.66 0.90 -2.56
C LYS A 52 -5.25 0.08 -3.69
N THR A 53 -4.50 0.01 -4.79
CA THR A 53 -4.79 -0.91 -5.90
C THR A 53 -4.05 -2.22 -5.67
N MET A 54 -4.76 -3.34 -5.74
CA MET A 54 -4.19 -4.69 -5.81
C MET A 54 -4.64 -5.39 -7.08
N THR A 55 -3.91 -6.42 -7.49
CA THR A 55 -4.22 -7.28 -8.64
C THR A 55 -4.43 -8.71 -8.17
N VAL A 56 -5.38 -9.42 -8.80
CA VAL A 56 -5.63 -10.84 -8.58
C VAL A 56 -5.55 -11.52 -9.93
N ASP A 57 -4.65 -12.49 -10.06
CA ASP A 57 -4.49 -13.24 -11.30
C ASP A 57 -5.59 -14.31 -11.42
N LEU A 58 -6.45 -14.13 -12.43
CA LEU A 58 -7.55 -15.04 -12.77
C LEU A 58 -7.22 -15.94 -13.97
N THR A 59 -5.98 -15.91 -14.46
CA THR A 59 -5.53 -16.73 -15.59
C THR A 59 -5.76 -18.20 -15.30
N GLY A 60 -6.53 -18.86 -16.18
CA GLY A 60 -6.86 -20.27 -16.05
C GLY A 60 -7.70 -20.63 -14.81
N LYS A 61 -8.35 -19.66 -14.15
CA LYS A 61 -9.16 -19.91 -12.94
C LYS A 61 -10.64 -20.22 -13.21
N PHE A 62 -11.14 -19.94 -14.40
CA PHE A 62 -12.53 -20.26 -14.77
C PHE A 62 -12.65 -21.74 -15.16
N LEU A 63 -13.62 -22.44 -14.57
CA LEU A 63 -13.82 -23.89 -14.72
C LEU A 63 -14.78 -24.25 -15.88
N CYS A 64 -15.52 -23.26 -16.39
CA CYS A 64 -16.43 -23.38 -17.52
C CYS A 64 -16.63 -21.99 -18.17
N ASN A 65 -17.50 -21.89 -19.18
CA ASN A 65 -17.82 -20.63 -19.86
C ASN A 65 -18.75 -19.70 -19.03
N ASP A 66 -18.62 -19.72 -17.70
CA ASP A 66 -19.30 -18.84 -16.76
C ASP A 66 -18.26 -17.99 -16.03
N HIS A 67 -18.30 -16.68 -16.28
CA HIS A 67 -17.31 -15.73 -15.76
C HIS A 67 -17.78 -15.00 -14.49
N ARG A 68 -18.79 -15.52 -13.80
CA ARG A 68 -19.18 -14.99 -12.48
C ARG A 68 -18.12 -15.32 -11.45
N ILE A 69 -17.72 -14.29 -10.71
CA ILE A 69 -16.74 -14.37 -9.63
C ILE A 69 -17.45 -14.02 -8.33
N ARG A 70 -17.10 -14.73 -7.26
CA ARG A 70 -17.49 -14.38 -5.89
C ARG A 70 -16.25 -14.20 -5.05
N ILE A 71 -16.15 -13.05 -4.40
CA ILE A 71 -15.18 -12.80 -3.34
C ILE A 71 -15.90 -13.02 -2.01
N VAL A 72 -15.33 -13.86 -1.15
CA VAL A 72 -15.88 -14.15 0.17
C VAL A 72 -14.87 -13.74 1.22
N THR A 73 -15.30 -12.96 2.21
CA THR A 73 -14.47 -12.47 3.30
C THR A 73 -15.35 -12.16 4.52
N GLY A 74 -14.78 -12.29 5.72
CA GLY A 74 -15.36 -11.78 6.96
C GLY A 74 -14.79 -10.42 7.37
N MET A 75 -13.83 -9.88 6.61
CA MET A 75 -13.17 -8.62 6.91
C MET A 75 -13.97 -7.42 6.40
N ARG A 76 -13.86 -6.28 7.10
CA ARG A 76 -14.46 -5.00 6.67
C ARG A 76 -13.62 -4.35 5.58
N ILE A 77 -13.76 -4.86 4.36
CA ILE A 77 -13.10 -4.33 3.17
C ILE A 77 -14.12 -3.57 2.33
N TYR A 78 -13.76 -2.35 1.95
CA TYR A 78 -14.59 -1.47 1.15
C TYR A 78 -14.00 -1.39 -0.26
N TRP A 79 -14.71 -1.99 -1.22
CA TRP A 79 -14.33 -1.99 -2.63
C TRP A 79 -14.87 -0.75 -3.31
N ASP A 80 -13.97 0.07 -3.86
CA ASP A 80 -14.32 1.25 -4.63
C ASP A 80 -14.47 0.91 -6.12
N GLN A 81 -13.48 0.20 -6.67
CA GLN A 81 -13.48 -0.16 -8.09
C GLN A 81 -12.88 -1.54 -8.34
N ILE A 82 -13.55 -2.35 -9.16
CA ILE A 82 -13.03 -3.62 -9.68
C ILE A 82 -13.00 -3.52 -11.20
N LEU A 83 -11.80 -3.58 -11.76
CA LEU A 83 -11.56 -3.61 -13.20
C LEU A 83 -11.03 -4.99 -13.57
N VAL A 84 -11.37 -5.46 -14.76
CA VAL A 84 -10.92 -6.75 -15.32
C VAL A 84 -10.06 -6.45 -16.53
N ASP A 85 -8.89 -7.07 -16.57
CA ASP A 85 -8.01 -7.09 -17.73
C ASP A 85 -8.08 -8.48 -18.38
N THR A 86 -8.34 -8.50 -19.69
CA THR A 86 -8.38 -9.72 -20.52
C THR A 86 -7.25 -9.74 -21.55
N PHE A 87 -6.34 -8.76 -21.50
CA PHE A 87 -5.20 -8.69 -22.40
C PHE A 87 -4.25 -9.86 -22.13
N SER A 88 -4.09 -10.74 -23.13
CA SER A 88 -3.31 -11.98 -23.03
C SER A 88 -1.96 -11.92 -23.74
N GLU A 89 -1.70 -10.87 -24.52
CA GLU A 89 -0.44 -10.72 -25.24
C GLU A 89 0.59 -10.03 -24.36
N GLY A 90 1.72 -10.69 -24.11
CA GLY A 90 2.83 -10.11 -23.37
C GLY A 90 3.49 -9.02 -24.19
N ALA A 91 3.00 -7.78 -24.10
CA ALA A 91 3.76 -6.64 -24.59
C ALA A 91 5.14 -6.67 -23.88
N PRO A 92 6.26 -6.52 -24.62
CA PRO A 92 7.58 -6.61 -24.02
C PRO A 92 7.73 -5.51 -22.95
N ILE A 93 7.76 -5.92 -21.69
CA ILE A 93 7.98 -5.00 -20.57
C ILE A 93 9.44 -4.54 -20.61
N LYS A 94 9.65 -3.24 -20.81
CA LYS A 94 10.97 -2.62 -20.74
C LYS A 94 11.13 -1.89 -19.42
N VAL A 95 11.97 -2.43 -18.53
CA VAL A 95 12.33 -1.77 -17.27
C VAL A 95 13.54 -0.86 -17.50
N THR A 96 13.46 0.38 -17.06
CA THR A 96 14.59 1.32 -17.02
C THR A 96 14.78 1.79 -15.59
N THR A 97 15.92 1.44 -14.99
CA THR A 97 16.30 1.89 -13.64
C THR A 97 17.02 3.22 -13.72
N LEU A 98 16.67 4.16 -12.84
CA LEU A 98 17.36 5.44 -12.68
C LEU A 98 17.91 5.56 -11.27
N ASP A 99 19.16 6.01 -11.17
CA ASP A 99 19.70 6.45 -9.88
C ASP A 99 19.10 7.80 -9.49
N PRO A 100 18.81 8.02 -8.20
CA PRO A 100 18.39 9.33 -7.71
C PRO A 100 19.49 10.37 -7.96
N VAL A 101 19.10 11.59 -8.35
CA VAL A 101 20.02 12.73 -8.48
C VAL A 101 20.19 13.50 -7.17
N SER A 102 19.19 13.40 -6.29
CA SER A 102 19.18 13.95 -4.92
C SER A 102 18.27 13.10 -4.04
N ALA A 103 18.60 13.01 -2.76
CA ALA A 103 17.71 12.45 -1.74
C ALA A 103 17.80 13.28 -0.47
N ASN A 104 16.92 14.27 -0.30
CA ASN A 104 16.97 15.20 0.83
C ASN A 104 16.08 14.75 1.98
N LEU A 105 16.69 14.33 3.09
CA LEU A 105 16.03 14.06 4.36
C LEU A 105 15.89 15.36 5.18
N HIS A 106 14.67 15.70 5.59
CA HIS A 106 14.39 16.88 6.38
C HIS A 106 13.15 16.70 7.27
N TRP A 107 13.01 17.57 8.28
CA TRP A 107 11.76 17.67 9.03
C TRP A 107 10.66 18.29 8.17
N ARG A 108 9.54 17.59 8.02
CA ARG A 108 8.35 18.13 7.35
C ARG A 108 7.26 18.48 8.36
N GLY A 109 6.96 17.58 9.28
CA GLY A 109 5.76 17.62 10.13
C GLY A 109 4.70 16.62 9.65
N PHE A 110 3.45 16.85 10.02
CA PHE A 110 2.37 15.87 9.83
C PHE A 110 1.31 16.40 8.86
N PRO A 111 1.17 15.84 7.64
CA PRO A 111 0.06 16.18 6.76
C PRO A 111 -1.28 16.00 7.45
N ARG A 112 -2.18 16.98 7.33
CA ARG A 112 -3.50 16.90 7.95
C ARG A 112 -4.35 15.79 7.34
N GLU A 113 -4.95 14.97 8.19
CA GLU A 113 -5.99 14.03 7.78
C GLU A 113 -7.30 14.76 7.47
N TYR A 114 -7.96 14.38 6.38
CA TYR A 114 -9.26 14.89 6.00
C TYR A 114 -10.04 13.88 5.16
N SER A 115 -11.34 14.09 5.03
CA SER A 115 -12.17 13.38 4.06
C SER A 115 -12.91 14.40 3.19
N PRO A 116 -12.85 14.28 1.84
CA PRO A 116 -13.58 15.18 0.94
C PRO A 116 -15.11 15.16 1.16
N ASP A 117 -15.67 14.02 1.56
CA ASP A 117 -17.11 13.80 1.74
C ASP A 117 -17.52 13.58 3.21
N GLY A 118 -16.56 13.70 4.14
CA GLY A 118 -16.76 13.50 5.57
C GLY A 118 -16.87 12.02 5.98
N ARG A 119 -16.68 11.07 5.06
CA ARG A 119 -16.72 9.63 5.34
C ARG A 119 -15.32 9.02 5.39
N MET A 120 -15.22 7.80 5.92
CA MET A 120 -13.99 7.02 5.88
C MET A 120 -13.71 6.50 4.45
N PRO A 121 -12.43 6.32 4.09
CA PRO A 121 -11.23 6.52 4.89
C PRO A 121 -10.76 7.98 4.85
N LEU A 122 -10.08 8.42 5.91
CA LEU A 122 -9.38 9.70 5.87
C LEU A 122 -8.18 9.60 4.91
N ILE A 123 -7.92 10.67 4.17
CA ILE A 123 -6.75 10.87 3.31
C ILE A 123 -5.93 12.05 3.84
N TYR A 124 -4.74 12.30 3.26
CA TYR A 124 -3.83 13.34 3.74
C TYR A 124 -3.79 14.56 2.80
N ASP A 125 -3.96 15.77 3.35
CA ASP A 125 -3.71 17.03 2.64
C ASP A 125 -2.30 17.55 2.93
N TYR A 126 -1.39 17.31 2.00
CA TYR A 126 0.02 17.71 2.10
C TYR A 126 0.26 19.23 2.03
N ARG A 127 -0.77 20.02 1.73
CA ARG A 127 -0.70 21.49 1.75
C ARG A 127 -0.82 22.05 3.16
N ILE A 128 -1.41 21.28 4.07
CA ILE A 128 -1.63 21.68 5.46
C ILE A 128 -0.80 20.75 6.34
N ILE A 129 0.26 21.32 6.91
CA ILE A 129 1.18 20.59 7.77
C ILE A 129 0.93 20.99 9.22
N GLU A 130 0.64 20.00 10.05
CA GLU A 130 0.49 20.16 11.48
C GLU A 130 1.85 20.02 12.17
N PRO A 131 2.14 20.85 13.18
CA PRO A 131 3.46 20.90 13.81
C PRO A 131 3.69 19.72 14.77
N ALA A 132 2.65 19.02 15.19
CA ALA A 132 2.71 17.93 16.15
C ALA A 132 1.65 16.87 15.86
N ALA A 133 1.95 15.63 16.23
CA ALA A 133 1.01 14.50 16.22
C ALA A 133 1.01 13.84 17.62
N PRO A 134 -0.08 13.17 18.02
CA PRO A 134 -0.22 12.58 19.35
C PRO A 134 0.61 11.31 19.56
N TRP A 135 1.51 10.97 18.63
CA TRP A 135 2.28 9.74 18.65
C TRP A 135 3.60 9.94 19.41
N LYS A 136 4.02 8.90 20.14
CA LYS A 136 5.32 8.90 20.82
C LYS A 136 6.44 8.85 19.79
N ALA A 137 7.47 9.66 19.99
CA ALA A 137 8.74 9.48 19.30
C ALA A 137 9.54 8.38 20.02
N HIS A 138 10.07 7.44 19.24
CA HIS A 138 10.95 6.42 19.80
C HIS A 138 12.28 7.05 20.22
N GLN A 139 12.95 6.47 21.21
CA GLN A 139 14.30 6.92 21.57
C GLN A 139 15.32 6.19 20.70
N GLY A 140 16.40 6.87 20.31
CA GLY A 140 17.46 6.28 19.50
C GLY A 140 18.22 7.30 18.67
N SER A 141 19.13 6.80 17.84
CA SER A 141 19.85 7.60 16.84
C SER A 141 19.05 7.66 15.54
N TYR A 142 19.00 8.84 14.94
CA TYR A 142 18.35 9.09 13.66
C TYR A 142 19.38 9.57 12.64
N THR A 143 19.11 9.33 11.37
CA THR A 143 19.97 9.82 10.28
C THR A 143 19.94 11.36 10.27
N ARG A 144 21.11 11.98 10.18
CA ARG A 144 21.23 13.44 10.12
C ARG A 144 20.55 13.96 8.85
N PHE A 145 19.82 15.07 8.98
CA PHE A 145 19.21 15.76 7.84
C PHE A 145 20.24 16.24 6.80
N GLY A 146 19.79 16.30 5.54
CA GLY A 146 20.59 16.65 4.38
C GLY A 146 20.45 15.63 3.24
N ASP A 147 21.41 15.66 2.31
CA ASP A 147 21.46 14.68 1.23
C ASP A 147 21.91 13.31 1.78
N VAL A 148 21.04 12.31 1.65
CA VAL A 148 21.24 10.91 2.08
C VAL A 148 21.35 9.97 0.89
N ARG A 149 21.56 10.50 -0.32
CA ARG A 149 21.59 9.74 -1.58
C ARG A 149 22.52 8.54 -1.55
N GLU A 150 23.67 8.65 -0.87
CA GLU A 150 24.64 7.55 -0.75
C GLU A 150 24.04 6.27 -0.14
N LEU A 151 23.07 6.41 0.78
CA LEU A 151 22.40 5.30 1.44
C LEU A 151 21.31 4.64 0.57
N LEU A 152 21.04 5.17 -0.63
CA LEU A 152 20.00 4.68 -1.54
C LEU A 152 20.55 4.02 -2.80
N LEU A 153 21.87 4.03 -3.02
CA LEU A 153 22.48 3.55 -4.26
C LEU A 153 22.69 2.03 -4.31
N ALA A 154 22.68 1.37 -3.15
CA ALA A 154 22.91 -0.07 -3.05
C ALA A 154 22.01 -0.69 -1.97
N THR A 155 21.82 -2.00 -2.06
CA THR A 155 21.23 -2.82 -0.99
C THR A 155 22.37 -3.45 -0.20
N ASP A 156 22.92 -2.70 0.74
CA ASP A 156 24.13 -3.03 1.51
C ASP A 156 23.89 -3.03 3.03
N ASP A 157 22.63 -3.22 3.44
CA ASP A 157 22.17 -3.20 4.83
C ASP A 157 22.45 -1.88 5.57
N MET A 158 22.67 -0.78 4.82
CA MET A 158 22.67 0.58 5.34
C MET A 158 21.29 1.22 5.11
N TYR A 159 20.81 1.97 6.11
CA TYR A 159 19.44 2.51 6.08
C TYR A 159 19.37 3.98 6.46
N VAL A 160 18.38 4.67 5.90
CA VAL A 160 17.91 5.96 6.42
C VAL A 160 16.97 5.68 7.60
N ILE A 161 17.35 6.13 8.80
CA ILE A 161 16.57 5.96 10.03
C ILE A 161 15.82 7.26 10.32
N THR A 162 14.50 7.22 10.16
CA THR A 162 13.62 8.40 10.27
C THR A 162 12.87 8.46 11.60
N ARG A 163 12.58 9.66 12.07
CA ARG A 163 11.64 9.96 13.15
C ARG A 163 10.23 10.24 12.58
N ASN A 164 9.20 10.12 13.41
CA ASN A 164 7.84 10.56 13.06
C ASN A 164 7.84 12.05 12.67
N GLY A 165 7.39 12.37 11.46
CA GLY A 165 7.35 13.74 10.91
C GLY A 165 8.52 14.08 9.97
N ASP A 166 9.50 13.20 9.82
CA ASP A 166 10.53 13.34 8.79
C ASP A 166 9.96 13.03 7.39
N GLU A 167 10.48 13.71 6.37
CA GLU A 167 10.23 13.44 4.95
C GLU A 167 11.56 13.27 4.22
N MET A 168 11.61 12.31 3.31
CA MET A 168 12.72 12.17 2.36
C MET A 168 12.21 12.47 0.95
N GLN A 169 12.65 13.58 0.38
CA GLN A 169 12.37 13.91 -1.01
C GLN A 169 13.45 13.29 -1.91
N VAL A 170 13.04 12.42 -2.84
CA VAL A 170 13.94 11.77 -3.81
C VAL A 170 13.61 12.27 -5.21
N ASP A 171 14.60 12.82 -5.91
CA ASP A 171 14.42 13.33 -7.26
C ASP A 171 15.19 12.48 -8.28
N PHE A 172 14.61 12.33 -9.48
CA PHE A 172 15.19 11.58 -10.59
C PHE A 172 15.27 12.46 -11.84
N ASN A 173 16.30 12.26 -12.67
CA ASN A 173 16.40 12.95 -13.95
C ASN A 173 15.60 12.20 -15.03
N ALA A 174 14.34 12.62 -15.23
CA ALA A 174 13.45 12.04 -16.24
C ALA A 174 13.99 12.11 -17.68
N ARG A 175 14.93 13.02 -17.99
CA ARG A 175 15.55 13.10 -19.34
C ARG A 175 16.47 11.91 -19.65
N ARG A 176 16.80 11.08 -18.65
CA ARG A 176 17.57 9.85 -18.83
C ARG A 176 16.69 8.66 -19.23
N LEU A 177 15.37 8.81 -19.22
CA LEU A 177 14.46 7.76 -19.70
C LEU A 177 14.54 7.63 -21.22
N PRO A 178 14.41 6.41 -21.76
CA PRO A 178 14.31 6.21 -23.20
C PRO A 178 13.05 6.88 -23.76
N VAL A 179 13.13 7.38 -24.99
CA VAL A 179 11.97 7.90 -25.72
C VAL A 179 10.97 6.77 -25.95
N LEU A 180 9.69 7.01 -25.67
CA LEU A 180 8.62 6.05 -25.95
C LEU A 180 8.46 5.87 -27.46
N PRO A 181 8.25 4.64 -27.96
CA PRO A 181 7.91 4.39 -29.35
C PRO A 181 6.69 5.22 -29.79
N GLN A 182 6.75 5.83 -30.97
CA GLN A 182 5.66 6.67 -31.52
C GLN A 182 4.46 5.87 -32.06
N ASP A 183 4.57 4.55 -32.14
CA ASP A 183 3.55 3.66 -32.69
C ASP A 183 2.35 3.41 -31.75
N GLY A 184 2.27 4.13 -30.62
CA GLY A 184 1.16 4.02 -29.67
C GLY A 184 1.22 2.79 -28.77
N SER A 185 2.31 2.01 -28.82
CA SER A 185 2.55 0.86 -27.94
C SER A 185 3.05 1.25 -26.53
N GLY A 186 3.25 2.54 -26.27
CA GLY A 186 3.70 3.06 -24.97
C GLY A 186 2.57 3.64 -24.11
N PRO A 187 2.68 3.62 -22.77
CA PRO A 187 1.68 4.22 -21.90
C PRO A 187 1.59 5.73 -22.12
N ILE A 188 0.36 6.26 -22.13
CA ILE A 188 0.08 7.70 -22.22
C ILE A 188 0.51 8.35 -20.90
N LEU A 189 1.75 8.80 -20.80
CA LEU A 189 2.22 9.63 -19.68
C LEU A 189 2.27 11.09 -20.11
N SER A 190 1.17 11.82 -19.85
CA SER A 190 1.10 13.27 -20.05
C SER A 190 1.68 14.04 -18.86
N SER A 191 3.00 14.00 -18.64
CA SER A 191 3.74 15.05 -17.89
C SER A 191 5.27 14.85 -17.90
N PRO A 192 6.07 15.91 -18.14
CA PRO A 192 7.54 15.84 -18.22
C PRO A 192 8.27 15.83 -16.87
N MET A 193 7.55 15.71 -15.74
CA MET A 193 8.12 15.52 -14.41
C MET A 193 7.44 14.34 -13.72
N VAL A 194 8.21 13.28 -13.46
CA VAL A 194 7.81 12.22 -12.54
C VAL A 194 8.58 12.45 -11.24
N SER A 195 7.96 13.15 -10.29
CA SER A 195 8.40 13.15 -8.90
C SER A 195 7.84 11.88 -8.26
N ALA A 196 8.63 10.82 -8.19
CA ALA A 196 8.28 9.64 -7.40
C ALA A 196 8.56 9.94 -5.93
N ARG A 197 7.51 10.35 -5.18
CA ARG A 197 7.58 10.43 -3.72
C ARG A 197 7.25 9.06 -3.13
N THR A 198 8.28 8.24 -2.94
CA THR A 198 8.13 6.91 -2.34
C THR A 198 8.09 7.03 -0.82
N TRP A 199 7.06 6.47 -0.20
CA TRP A 199 6.99 6.29 1.24
C TRP A 199 7.31 4.84 1.59
N ILE A 200 8.24 4.64 2.52
CA ILE A 200 8.41 3.38 3.23
C ILE A 200 7.63 3.52 4.54
N SER A 201 6.41 2.97 4.60
CA SER A 201 5.76 2.74 5.90
C SER A 201 6.40 1.50 6.52
N ILE A 202 7.14 1.68 7.61
CA ILE A 202 7.57 0.56 8.46
C ILE A 202 6.35 0.16 9.30
N PRO A 203 5.82 -1.07 9.18
CA PRO A 203 4.76 -1.54 10.07
C PRO A 203 5.30 -1.59 11.50
N GLN A 204 4.59 -0.98 12.45
CA GLN A 204 4.87 -1.17 13.87
C GLN A 204 4.38 -2.57 14.29
N ASP A 205 5.26 -3.38 14.85
CA ASP A 205 4.93 -4.66 15.50
C ASP A 205 4.09 -4.37 16.76
N PRO A 206 2.90 -4.98 16.95
CA PRO A 206 2.02 -4.73 18.10
C PRO A 206 2.52 -5.29 19.44
N LYS A 207 3.78 -5.73 19.54
CA LYS A 207 4.36 -6.19 20.82
C LYS A 207 5.05 -5.08 21.59
N GLN A 208 4.29 -4.24 22.28
CA GLN A 208 4.69 -3.80 23.62
C GLN A 208 3.53 -3.97 24.61
N SER A 209 3.75 -4.96 25.47
CA SER A 209 2.89 -5.48 26.52
C SER A 209 2.61 -4.47 27.64
N ALA A 210 1.43 -4.67 28.24
CA ALA A 210 1.05 -4.22 29.57
C ALA A 210 2.17 -4.35 30.62
N ASN A 211 2.39 -3.29 31.40
CA ASN A 211 2.42 -3.30 32.86
C ASN A 211 2.87 -1.93 33.41
N SER A 212 1.99 -1.28 34.17
CA SER A 212 2.28 -0.85 35.54
C SER A 212 1.03 -0.16 36.14
N LEU A 213 0.25 -0.97 36.86
CA LEU A 213 -0.56 -0.50 37.99
C LEU A 213 0.39 -0.25 39.17
N SER A 214 0.40 0.96 39.72
CA SER A 214 0.56 1.23 41.17
C SER A 214 0.53 2.74 41.43
N THR A 215 -0.51 3.18 42.18
CA THR A 215 -0.51 4.10 43.35
C THR A 215 0.69 5.05 43.51
N GLU A 216 0.57 6.36 43.75
CA GLU A 216 -0.46 7.22 44.39
C GLU A 216 -0.60 8.56 43.62
#